data_AF-A0A377CY88-F1
#
_entry.id   AF-A0A377CY88-F1
#
_cell.length_a   1.000
_cell.length_b   1.000
_cell.length_c   1.000
_cell.angle_alpha   90.00
_cell.angle_beta   90.00
_cell.angle_gamma   90.00
#
_symmetry.space_group_name_H-M   'P 1'
#
loop_
_entity.id
_entity.type
_entity.pdbx_description
1 polymer ?
#
loop_
_entity_poly.entity_id
_entity_poly.type
_entity_poly.pdbx_seq_one_letter_code
_entity_poly.pdbx_strand_id
1 'polypeptide(L)'
;MIYRILRKGEVRVNKKRIKPEYKLEAGDEVRIPPVRVAEREEEAVSPHLQKVAALADVILYEDDHILVLNKPSGTAVHGGSV
;
A
#
# COMPACT_ATOMS: atom_id res chain seq x y z
N MET A 1 0.56 0.26 7.27
CA MET A 1 1.87 0.73 7.78
C MET A 1 2.21 0.12 9.15
N ILE A 2 1.40 0.40 10.18
CA ILE A 2 1.69 0.05 11.58
C ILE A 2 1.99 -1.45 11.79
N TYR A 3 1.13 -2.34 11.30
CA TYR A 3 1.38 -3.79 11.39
C TYR A 3 2.68 -4.23 10.72
N ARG A 4 3.10 -3.57 9.64
CA ARG A 4 4.34 -3.89 8.91
C ARG A 4 5.57 -3.53 9.75
N ILE A 5 5.62 -2.32 10.31
CA ILE A 5 6.77 -1.87 11.14
C ILE A 5 6.87 -2.67 12.44
N LEU A 6 5.72 -3.07 13.01
CA LEU A 6 5.70 -3.94 14.19
C LEU A 6 6.16 -5.36 13.84
N ARG A 7 5.68 -5.93 12.72
CA ARG A 7 6.16 -7.23 12.21
C ARG A 7 7.62 -7.22 11.80
N LYS A 8 8.21 -6.09 11.39
CA LYS A 8 9.66 -5.97 11.16
C LYS A 8 10.47 -5.84 12.46
N GLY A 9 9.81 -5.60 13.60
CA GLY A 9 10.46 -5.42 14.90
C GLY A 9 11.08 -4.04 15.10
N GLU A 10 10.64 -3.07 14.31
CA GLU A 10 11.08 -1.68 14.42
C GLU A 10 10.45 -1.00 15.65
N VAL A 11 9.22 -1.42 16.00
CA VAL A 11 8.52 -1.08 17.25
C VAL A 11 8.97 -2.01 18.36
N ARG A 12 9.31 -1.44 19.53
CA ARG A 12 9.76 -2.19 20.71
C ARG A 12 9.05 -1.72 21.96
N VAL A 13 8.85 -2.64 22.90
CA VAL A 13 8.42 -2.32 24.27
C VAL A 13 9.50 -2.82 25.21
N ASN A 14 9.95 -1.99 26.14
CA ASN A 14 11.01 -2.35 27.10
C ASN A 14 12.24 -2.97 26.41
N LYS A 15 12.66 -2.38 25.28
CA LYS A 15 13.77 -2.80 24.41
C LYS A 15 13.58 -4.16 23.70
N LYS A 16 12.44 -4.83 23.85
CA LYS A 16 12.12 -6.13 23.22
C LYS A 16 11.17 -5.96 22.02
N ARG A 17 11.28 -6.88 21.05
CA ARG A 17 10.33 -7.00 19.93
C ARG A 17 9.09 -7.74 20.41
N ILE A 18 7.92 -7.16 20.20
CA ILE A 18 6.65 -7.69 20.71
C ILE A 18 5.69 -7.95 19.56
N LYS A 19 4.79 -8.92 19.74
CA LYS A 19 3.73 -9.22 18.78
C LYS A 19 2.57 -8.23 18.90
N PRO A 20 1.76 -8.04 17.84
CA PRO A 20 0.64 -7.10 17.84
C PRO A 20 -0.42 -7.39 18.91
N GLU A 21 -0.53 -8.65 19.37
CA GLU A 21 -1.55 -9.08 20.33
C GLU A 21 -1.19 -8.74 21.79
N TYR A 22 0.02 -8.23 22.04
CA TYR A 22 0.43 -7.83 23.38
C TYR A 22 -0.38 -6.63 23.87
N LYS A 23 -0.92 -6.76 25.08
CA LYS A 23 -1.61 -5.68 25.78
C LYS A 23 -0.58 -4.91 26.59
N LEU A 24 -0.46 -3.61 26.31
CA LEU A 24 0.43 -2.72 27.07
C LEU A 24 -0.02 -2.63 28.52
N GLU A 25 0.95 -2.55 29.41
CA GLU A 25 0.74 -2.31 30.83
C GLU A 25 1.19 -0.90 31.21
N ALA A 26 0.65 -0.39 32.31
CA ALA A 26 1.05 0.90 32.82
C ALA A 26 2.56 0.86 33.19
N GLY A 27 3.32 1.82 32.68
CA GLY A 27 4.77 1.89 32.88
C GLY A 27 5.61 1.27 31.76
N ASP A 28 4.99 0.64 30.75
CA ASP A 28 5.70 0.17 29.57
C ASP A 28 6.34 1.31 28.78
N GLU A 29 7.63 1.15 28.44
CA GLU A 29 8.33 2.09 27.57
C GLU A 29 8.27 1.63 26.11
N VAL A 30 7.52 2.37 25.28
CA VAL A 30 7.31 2.05 23.87
C VAL A 30 8.21 2.88 22.97
N ARG A 31 9.06 2.23 22.18
CA ARG A 31 9.88 2.85 21.13
C ARG A 31 9.27 2.61 19.76
N ILE A 32 9.01 3.68 19.03
CA ILE A 32 8.54 3.66 17.63
C ILE A 32 9.61 4.24 16.68
N PRO A 33 9.77 3.70 15.46
CA PRO A 33 10.66 4.32 14.46
C PRO A 33 10.06 5.64 13.96
N PRO A 34 10.86 6.54 13.37
CA PRO A 34 10.33 7.70 12.65
C PRO A 34 9.44 7.23 11.49
N VAL A 35 8.16 7.62 11.50
CA VAL A 35 7.22 7.29 10.42
C VAL A 35 6.92 8.57 9.65
N ARG A 36 7.29 8.59 8.37
CA ARG A 36 6.81 9.64 7.45
C ARG A 36 5.45 9.20 6.92
N VAL A 37 4.43 10.00 7.20
CA VAL A 37 3.14 9.89 6.52
C VAL A 37 3.22 10.88 5.37
N ALA A 38 3.21 10.39 4.13
CA ALA A 38 3.09 11.27 2.99
C ALA A 38 1.71 11.93 3.05
N GLU A 39 1.67 13.26 3.02
CA GLU A 39 0.43 13.98 2.74
C GLU A 39 0.01 13.59 1.32
N ARG A 40 -1.24 13.15 1.17
CA ARG A 40 -1.80 12.93 -0.15
C ARG A 40 -2.02 14.30 -0.78
N GLU A 41 -1.22 14.64 -1.77
CA GLU A 41 -1.58 15.67 -2.72
C GLU A 41 -2.91 15.27 -3.37
N GLU A 42 -3.79 16.25 -3.58
CA GLU A 42 -5.03 16.03 -4.34
C GLU A 42 -4.66 15.44 -5.70
N GLU A 43 -5.19 14.26 -6.00
CA GLU A 43 -4.88 13.55 -7.25
C GLU A 43 -5.32 14.41 -8.43
N ALA A 44 -4.36 14.99 -9.14
CA ALA A 44 -4.62 15.64 -10.40
C ALA A 44 -5.25 14.62 -11.35
N VAL A 45 -6.42 14.97 -11.89
CA VAL A 45 -7.14 14.12 -12.85
C VAL A 45 -6.20 13.79 -14.02
N SER A 46 -5.92 12.51 -14.21
CA SER A 46 -4.97 12.05 -15.22
C SER A 46 -5.41 12.53 -16.62
N PRO A 47 -4.50 13.13 -17.43
CA PRO A 47 -4.80 13.61 -18.79
C PRO A 47 -5.15 12.47 -19.77
N HIS A 48 -5.09 11.21 -19.33
CA HIS A 48 -5.33 10.03 -20.15
C HIS A 48 -6.67 9.33 -19.88
N LEU A 49 -7.67 10.05 -19.37
CA LEU A 49 -9.04 9.53 -19.14
C LEU A 49 -9.61 8.70 -20.31
N GLN A 50 -9.33 9.07 -21.56
CA GLN A 50 -9.76 8.31 -22.74
C GLN A 50 -9.12 6.91 -22.84
N LYS A 51 -7.86 6.77 -22.43
CA LYS A 51 -7.20 5.44 -22.35
C LYS A 51 -7.75 4.60 -21.20
N VAL A 52 -8.16 5.24 -20.11
CA VAL A 52 -8.80 4.55 -18.97
C VAL A 52 -10.18 4.02 -19.38
N ALA A 53 -10.96 4.81 -20.12
CA ALA A 53 -12.26 4.38 -20.65
C ALA A 53 -12.14 3.13 -21.54
N ALA A 54 -11.14 3.09 -22.43
CA ALA A 54 -10.91 1.92 -23.30
C ALA A 54 -10.42 0.66 -22.54
N LEU A 55 -9.94 0.78 -21.30
CA LEU A 55 -9.55 -0.38 -20.49
C LEU A 55 -10.76 -1.10 -19.89
N ALA A 56 -11.89 -0.42 -19.72
CA ALA A 56 -13.12 -1.05 -19.26
C ALA A 56 -13.61 -2.12 -20.25
N ASP A 57 -13.47 -1.87 -21.56
CA ASP A 57 -13.92 -2.77 -22.63
C ASP A 57 -13.11 -4.07 -22.74
N VAL A 58 -11.98 -4.18 -22.02
CA VAL A 58 -11.11 -5.37 -22.02
C VAL A 58 -11.06 -6.08 -20.66
N ILE A 59 -11.96 -5.75 -19.74
CA ILE A 59 -12.11 -6.49 -18.48
C ILE A 59 -12.70 -7.87 -18.78
N LEU A 60 -11.99 -8.93 -18.35
CA LEU A 60 -12.47 -10.31 -18.45
C LEU A 60 -13.20 -10.75 -17.17
N TYR A 61 -12.80 -10.21 -16.03
CA TYR A 61 -13.36 -10.55 -14.72
C TYR A 61 -13.05 -9.45 -13.71
N GLU A 62 -14.02 -9.14 -12.83
CA GLU A 62 -13.87 -8.19 -11.73
C GLU A 62 -14.71 -8.64 -10.53
N ASP A 63 -14.11 -8.58 -9.34
CA ASP A 63 -14.79 -8.70 -8.05
C ASP A 63 -14.13 -7.79 -6.99
N ASP A 64 -14.58 -7.92 -5.73
CA ASP A 64 -14.08 -7.13 -4.60
C ASP A 64 -12.59 -7.34 -4.27
N HIS A 65 -11.94 -8.32 -4.90
CA HIS A 65 -10.58 -8.74 -4.58
C HIS A 65 -9.63 -8.72 -5.76
N ILE A 66 -10.10 -9.03 -6.97
CA ILE A 66 -9.27 -9.17 -8.17
C ILE A 66 -9.92 -8.55 -9.40
N LEU A 67 -9.05 -8.07 -10.30
CA LEU A 67 -9.39 -7.57 -11.62
C LEU A 67 -8.52 -8.27 -12.66
N VAL A 68 -9.14 -8.87 -13.68
CA VAL A 68 -8.48 -9.55 -14.78
C VAL A 68 -8.76 -8.80 -16.07
N LEU A 69 -7.71 -8.40 -16.77
CA LEU A 69 -7.77 -7.57 -17.97
C LEU A 69 -7.11 -8.28 -19.16
N ASN A 70 -7.77 -8.32 -20.32
CA ASN A 70 -7.16 -8.71 -21.59
C ASN A 70 -6.38 -7.53 -22.20
N LYS A 71 -5.23 -7.25 -21.62
CA LYS A 71 -4.42 -6.09 -21.98
C LYS A 71 -3.98 -6.13 -23.45
N PRO A 72 -4.22 -5.07 -24.25
CA PRO A 72 -3.78 -5.03 -25.64
C PRO A 72 -2.25 -4.95 -25.73
N SER A 73 -1.70 -5.60 -26.76
CA SER A 73 -0.27 -5.58 -27.07
C SER A 73 0.28 -4.15 -27.17
N GLY A 74 1.52 -3.94 -26.73
CA GLY A 74 2.16 -2.62 -26.71
C GLY A 74 1.80 -1.75 -25.51
N THR A 75 0.90 -2.19 -24.62
CA THR A 75 0.62 -1.46 -23.38
C THR A 75 1.61 -1.88 -22.30
N ALA A 76 2.28 -0.92 -21.65
CA ALA A 76 3.20 -1.22 -20.54
C ALA A 76 2.45 -1.73 -19.29
N VAL A 77 3.05 -2.68 -18.57
CA VAL A 77 2.53 -3.20 -17.28
C VAL A 77 3.10 -2.40 -16.11
N HIS A 78 4.39 -2.04 -16.19
CA HIS A 78 5.06 -1.15 -15.27
C HIS A 78 5.69 -0.01 -16.09
N GLY A 79 5.74 1.20 -15.53
CA GLY A 79 6.55 2.26 -16.11
C GLY A 79 7.99 1.78 -16.22
N GLY A 80 8.59 1.88 -17.40
CA GLY A 80 10.00 1.53 -17.57
C GLY A 80 10.85 2.39 -16.64
N SER A 81 11.86 1.77 -16.01
CA SER A 81 12.91 2.51 -15.32
C SER A 81 13.74 3.22 -16.39
N VAL A 82 13.81 4.55 -16.30
CA VAL A 82 14.83 5.34 -17.01
C VAL A 82 16.16 5.18 -16.29
#